data_AF-A0A6A4PV61-F1
#
_entry.id   AF-A0A6A4PV61-F1
#
_cell.length_a   1.000
_cell.length_b   1.000
_cell.length_c   1.000
_cell.angle_alpha   90.00
_cell.angle_beta   90.00
_cell.angle_gamma   90.00
#
_symmetry.space_group_name_H-M   'P 1'
#
loop_
_entity.id
_entity.type
_entity.pdbx_description
1 polymer ?
#
loop_
_entity_poly.entity_id
_entity_poly.type
_entity_poly.pdbx_seq_one_letter_code
_entity_poly.pdbx_strand_id
1 'polypeptide(L)'
;MSSIIHSLQWLSLFFLFTSICVSSLNIPRFGTFHRRNHHQHQTMSSSQLSKDLKTFYYMQRLDHFNYRPDSYTTFPQRYIINFKHWGGAKSNAPIFAYFGPEQQIPEDIPIGLLEDNAPKFNALVVYIEHRYYGKSTPFGSFEESMKNATTRGYFNSAQAIADYADVLLHIKQNLSAQHSPIIIFGGSYGGSKDLNICYYVSFFCSKIEIYTCQLGLK
;
A
#
# COMPACT_ATOMS: atom_id res chain seq x y z
N MET A 1 25.51 -55.97 3.39
CA MET A 1 25.28 -55.35 2.06
C MET A 1 23.91 -54.64 1.94
N SER A 2 22.88 -54.94 2.76
CA SER A 2 21.57 -54.26 2.66
C SER A 2 21.50 -52.86 3.27
N SER A 3 22.33 -52.51 4.27
CA SER A 3 22.25 -51.18 4.92
C SER A 3 22.73 -50.02 4.02
N ILE A 4 23.68 -50.29 3.12
CA ILE A 4 24.22 -49.30 2.17
C ILE A 4 23.19 -48.97 1.07
N ILE A 5 22.34 -49.93 0.71
CA ILE A 5 21.31 -49.75 -0.31
C ILE A 5 20.19 -48.83 0.21
N HIS A 6 19.82 -48.96 1.49
CA HIS A 6 18.83 -48.07 2.13
C HIS A 6 19.33 -46.63 2.30
N SER A 7 20.63 -46.43 2.60
CA SER A 7 21.19 -45.07 2.68
C SER A 7 21.25 -44.37 1.33
N LEU A 8 21.54 -45.11 0.25
CA LEU A 8 21.56 -44.58 -1.12
C LEU A 8 20.15 -44.22 -1.62
N GLN A 9 19.12 -44.98 -1.23
CA GLN A 9 17.72 -44.67 -1.55
C GLN A 9 17.26 -43.36 -0.87
N TRP A 10 17.62 -43.13 0.38
CA TRP A 10 17.31 -41.88 1.09
C TRP A 10 18.02 -40.66 0.49
N LEU A 11 19.28 -40.82 0.06
CA LEU A 11 20.03 -39.77 -0.65
C LEU A 11 19.38 -39.41 -1.99
N SER A 12 18.92 -40.40 -2.77
CA SER A 12 18.21 -40.13 -4.03
C SER A 12 16.88 -39.39 -3.84
N LEU A 13 16.13 -39.71 -2.78
CA LEU A 13 14.91 -38.98 -2.40
C LEU A 13 15.22 -37.55 -1.96
N PHE A 14 16.31 -37.33 -1.21
CA PHE A 14 16.73 -35.99 -0.79
C PHE A 14 17.09 -35.09 -1.99
N PHE A 15 17.79 -35.62 -3.00
CA PHE A 15 18.09 -34.87 -4.23
C PHE A 15 16.85 -34.61 -5.10
N LEU A 16 15.88 -35.54 -5.14
CA LEU A 16 14.60 -35.35 -5.83
C LEU A 16 13.74 -34.25 -5.18
N PHE A 17 13.79 -34.09 -3.85
CA PHE A 17 13.10 -32.99 -3.16
C PHE A 17 13.76 -31.62 -3.36
N THR A 18 15.09 -31.55 -3.53
CA THR A 18 15.79 -30.29 -3.83
C THR A 18 15.70 -29.86 -5.30
N SER A 19 15.33 -30.78 -6.20
CA SER A 19 15.26 -30.50 -7.64
C SER A 19 13.94 -29.87 -8.09
N ILE A 20 12.96 -29.70 -7.20
CA ILE A 20 11.67 -29.10 -7.52
C ILE A 20 11.66 -27.67 -6.96
N CYS A 21 11.50 -26.69 -7.86
CA CYS A 21 11.36 -25.24 -7.64
C CYS A 21 12.64 -24.40 -7.54
N VAL A 22 13.49 -24.48 -8.57
CA VAL A 22 14.16 -23.27 -9.10
C VAL A 22 13.59 -22.96 -10.48
N SER A 23 12.27 -22.88 -10.59
CA SER A 23 11.67 -22.09 -11.65
C SER A 23 12.01 -20.64 -11.33
N SER A 24 12.69 -19.94 -12.24
CA SER A 24 12.93 -18.51 -12.12
C SER A 24 11.57 -17.81 -11.98
N LEU A 25 11.16 -17.52 -10.76
CA LEU A 25 10.03 -16.63 -10.53
C LEU A 25 10.45 -15.29 -11.15
N ASN A 26 9.84 -14.93 -12.28
CA ASN A 26 9.99 -13.62 -12.88
C ASN A 26 9.29 -12.60 -11.97
N ILE A 27 9.91 -12.33 -10.81
CA ILE A 27 9.48 -11.30 -9.89
C ILE A 27 9.82 -9.97 -10.57
N PRO A 28 8.83 -9.17 -10.97
CA PRO A 28 9.11 -7.88 -11.56
C PRO A 28 9.87 -7.06 -10.51
N ARG A 29 11.03 -6.50 -10.90
CA ARG A 29 11.82 -5.65 -10.01
C ARG A 29 11.27 -4.23 -10.07
N PHE A 30 11.10 -3.63 -8.89
CA PHE A 30 10.76 -2.22 -8.79
C PHE A 30 11.87 -1.38 -9.42
N GLY A 31 11.50 -0.55 -10.39
CA GLY A 31 12.45 0.35 -11.04
C GLY A 31 12.25 1.77 -10.55
N THR A 32 13.33 2.42 -10.11
CA THR A 32 13.40 3.88 -10.07
C THR A 32 13.77 4.34 -11.47
N PHE A 33 12.82 4.84 -12.25
CA PHE A 33 13.15 5.55 -13.48
C PHE A 33 13.83 6.87 -13.11
N HIS A 34 15.17 6.87 -13.10
CA HIS A 34 15.92 8.11 -13.06
C HIS A 34 15.74 8.79 -14.42
N ARG A 35 14.80 9.73 -14.49
CA ARG A 35 14.55 10.56 -15.67
C ARG A 35 15.81 11.37 -15.94
N ARG A 36 16.71 10.86 -16.79
CA ARG A 36 17.72 11.69 -17.46
C ARG A 36 16.96 12.83 -18.12
N ASN A 37 17.36 14.06 -17.83
CA ASN A 37 16.86 15.28 -18.47
C ASN A 37 17.20 15.25 -19.97
N HIS A 38 16.45 14.47 -20.74
CA HIS A 38 16.23 14.73 -22.14
C HIS A 38 14.83 15.31 -22.25
N HIS A 39 14.77 16.61 -22.52
CA HIS A 39 13.57 17.29 -22.95
C HIS A 39 13.06 16.63 -24.23
N GLN A 40 12.17 15.67 -24.07
CA GLN A 40 11.10 15.45 -25.01
C GLN A 40 9.84 15.40 -24.17
N HIS A 41 9.23 16.58 -24.04
CA HIS A 41 7.90 16.75 -23.47
C HIS A 41 6.92 16.07 -24.43
N GLN A 42 6.81 14.74 -24.36
CA GLN A 42 5.54 14.11 -24.68
C GLN A 42 4.61 14.49 -23.53
N THR A 43 3.92 15.60 -23.73
CA THR A 43 2.80 16.02 -22.89
C THR A 43 1.72 14.96 -23.06
N MET A 44 1.86 13.83 -22.37
CA MET A 44 0.70 13.01 -22.05
C MET A 44 -0.21 13.93 -21.24
N SER A 45 -1.31 14.30 -21.87
CA SER A 45 -2.26 15.25 -21.32
C SER A 45 -2.65 14.81 -19.90
N SER A 46 -2.48 15.69 -18.92
CA SER A 46 -3.02 15.51 -17.56
C SER A 46 -4.51 15.16 -17.58
N SER A 47 -5.23 15.53 -18.64
CA SER A 47 -6.64 15.21 -18.84
C SER A 47 -6.96 13.73 -19.15
N GLN A 48 -5.97 12.88 -19.46
CA GLN A 48 -6.19 11.44 -19.66
C GLN A 48 -6.01 10.63 -18.38
N LEU A 49 -5.12 11.05 -17.48
CA LEU A 49 -4.95 10.39 -16.17
C LEU A 49 -6.18 10.58 -15.27
N SER A 50 -6.85 11.73 -15.42
CA SER A 50 -7.99 12.11 -14.58
C SER A 50 -9.25 11.27 -14.76
N LYS A 51 -9.40 10.53 -15.88
CA LYS A 51 -10.59 9.66 -16.10
C LYS A 51 -10.51 8.32 -15.37
N ASP A 52 -9.31 7.84 -15.09
CA ASP A 52 -9.10 6.52 -14.47
C ASP A 52 -8.97 6.59 -12.94
N LEU A 53 -8.71 7.80 -12.41
CA LEU A 53 -8.72 8.11 -11.00
C LEU A 53 -10.17 8.29 -10.51
N LYS A 54 -10.55 7.49 -9.52
CA LYS A 54 -11.87 7.57 -8.89
C LYS A 54 -11.71 7.86 -7.40
N THR A 55 -12.35 8.93 -6.96
CA THR A 55 -12.38 9.34 -5.55
C THR A 55 -13.56 8.71 -4.84
N PHE A 56 -13.32 8.17 -3.66
CA PHE A 56 -14.28 7.53 -2.80
C PHE A 56 -14.12 8.01 -1.35
N TYR A 57 -15.12 7.69 -0.52
CA TYR A 57 -15.10 7.98 0.91
C TYR A 57 -15.48 6.73 1.70
N TYR A 58 -14.64 6.39 2.67
CA TYR A 58 -14.92 5.35 3.65
C TYR A 58 -15.41 5.99 4.94
N MET A 59 -16.48 5.47 5.55
CA MET A 59 -16.96 5.97 6.83
C MET A 59 -16.09 5.38 7.95
N GLN A 60 -15.07 6.15 8.32
CA GLN A 60 -14.03 5.75 9.24
C GLN A 60 -14.46 5.96 10.68
N ARG A 61 -14.14 5.01 11.56
CA ARG A 61 -14.36 5.15 13.00
C ARG A 61 -13.42 6.20 13.57
N LEU A 62 -13.95 7.06 14.44
CA LEU A 62 -13.15 8.12 15.07
C LEU A 62 -12.02 7.55 15.93
N ASP A 63 -12.34 6.54 16.74
CA ASP A 63 -11.42 5.94 17.70
C ASP A 63 -11.43 4.41 17.65
N HIS A 64 -10.32 3.83 17.18
CA HIS A 64 -10.12 2.40 17.03
C HIS A 64 -9.78 1.68 18.34
N PHE A 65 -9.26 2.39 19.34
CA PHE A 65 -8.63 1.79 20.52
C PHE A 65 -9.45 1.94 21.80
N ASN A 66 -10.69 2.40 21.68
CA ASN A 66 -11.61 2.57 22.79
C ASN A 66 -13.01 2.05 22.41
N TYR A 67 -13.84 1.80 23.42
CA TYR A 67 -15.16 1.17 23.28
C TYR A 67 -16.29 2.03 23.87
N ARG A 68 -16.03 3.31 24.13
CA ARG A 68 -17.07 4.25 24.59
C ARG A 68 -18.05 4.55 23.46
N PRO A 69 -19.31 4.94 23.75
CA PRO A 69 -20.28 5.31 22.73
C PRO A 69 -19.75 6.34 21.72
N ASP A 70 -19.07 7.37 22.22
CA ASP A 70 -18.47 8.44 21.39
C ASP A 70 -17.35 7.92 20.46
N SER A 71 -16.70 6.80 20.82
CA SER A 71 -15.65 6.18 20.00
C SER A 71 -16.20 5.56 18.70
N TYR A 72 -17.51 5.33 18.61
CA TYR A 72 -18.17 4.79 17.42
C TYR A 72 -18.66 5.87 16.45
N THR A 73 -18.47 7.16 16.77
CA THR A 73 -18.72 8.23 15.81
C THR A 73 -17.84 8.03 14.57
N THR A 74 -18.39 8.31 13.39
CA THR A 74 -17.68 8.14 12.12
C THR A 74 -17.46 9.45 11.40
N PHE A 75 -16.41 9.49 10.57
CA PHE A 75 -16.14 10.60 9.66
C PHE A 75 -15.78 10.06 8.27
N PRO A 76 -16.04 10.82 7.18
CA PRO A 76 -15.66 10.39 5.84
C PRO A 76 -14.15 10.53 5.65
N GLN A 77 -13.46 9.42 5.43
CA GLN A 77 -12.06 9.38 5.02
C GLN A 77 -11.96 9.18 3.52
N ARG A 78 -11.26 10.09 2.84
CA ARG A 78 -11.07 10.07 1.40
C ARG A 78 -10.02 9.04 1.00
N TYR A 79 -10.30 8.30 -0.07
CA TYR A 79 -9.30 7.51 -0.78
C TYR A 79 -9.54 7.59 -2.28
N ILE A 80 -8.48 7.39 -3.06
CA ILE A 80 -8.50 7.51 -4.52
C ILE A 80 -7.95 6.21 -5.09
N ILE A 81 -8.64 5.65 -6.09
CA ILE A 81 -8.21 4.43 -6.76
C ILE A 81 -7.95 4.73 -8.23
N ASN A 82 -6.81 4.25 -8.73
CA ASN A 82 -6.52 4.15 -10.15
C ASN A 82 -6.70 2.71 -10.63
N PHE A 83 -7.67 2.48 -11.50
CA PHE A 83 -7.97 1.15 -12.06
C PHE A 83 -7.21 0.85 -13.36
N LYS A 84 -6.53 1.82 -13.95
CA LYS A 84 -5.99 1.79 -15.32
C LYS A 84 -5.19 0.54 -15.67
N HIS A 85 -4.39 0.03 -14.73
CA HIS A 85 -3.49 -1.11 -14.94
C HIS A 85 -3.86 -2.34 -14.11
N TRP A 86 -5.00 -2.34 -13.43
CA TRP A 86 -5.33 -3.42 -12.51
C TRP A 86 -5.70 -4.70 -13.26
N GLY A 87 -4.94 -5.77 -13.01
CA GLY A 87 -5.17 -7.10 -13.59
C GLY A 87 -6.38 -7.85 -13.03
N GLY A 88 -7.13 -7.25 -12.10
CA GLY A 88 -8.33 -7.81 -11.49
C GLY A 88 -8.06 -8.81 -10.36
N ALA A 89 -9.09 -9.08 -9.57
CA ALA A 89 -8.98 -9.97 -8.42
C ALA A 89 -8.68 -11.43 -8.79
N LYS A 90 -9.17 -11.91 -9.93
CA LYS A 90 -8.99 -13.31 -10.37
C LYS A 90 -7.52 -13.68 -10.62
N SER A 91 -6.69 -12.70 -10.96
CA SER A 91 -5.25 -12.88 -11.17
C SER A 91 -4.43 -12.65 -9.90
N ASN A 92 -5.09 -12.39 -8.76
CA ASN A 92 -4.46 -11.94 -7.52
C ASN A 92 -3.54 -10.73 -7.75
N ALA A 93 -3.93 -9.83 -8.65
CA ALA A 93 -3.18 -8.63 -8.97
C ALA A 93 -2.87 -7.82 -7.69
N PRO A 94 -1.62 -7.37 -7.49
CA PRO A 94 -1.22 -6.65 -6.28
C PRO A 94 -1.95 -5.32 -6.13
N ILE A 95 -2.08 -4.86 -4.89
CA ILE A 95 -2.55 -3.53 -4.55
C ILE A 95 -1.35 -2.72 -4.06
N PHE A 96 -1.02 -1.65 -4.77
CA PHE A 96 -0.05 -0.64 -4.35
C PHE A 96 -0.80 0.41 -3.54
N ALA A 97 -0.61 0.39 -2.22
CA ALA A 97 -1.28 1.29 -1.29
C ALA A 97 -0.33 2.41 -0.88
N TYR A 98 -0.67 3.65 -1.19
CA TYR A 98 0.04 4.83 -0.72
C TYR A 98 -0.61 5.37 0.55
N PHE A 99 0.15 5.40 1.64
CA PHE A 99 -0.26 6.05 2.87
C PHE A 99 0.02 7.54 2.75
N GLY A 100 -1.08 8.32 2.72
CA GLY A 100 -1.02 9.76 2.60
C GLY A 100 -0.13 10.40 3.67
N PRO A 101 0.71 11.38 3.31
CA PRO A 101 1.55 12.09 4.26
C PRO A 101 0.76 13.20 4.97
N GLU A 102 1.46 14.14 5.58
CA GLU A 102 0.94 15.27 6.37
C GLU A 102 0.36 16.40 5.51
N GLN A 103 -0.37 16.06 4.45
CA GLN A 103 -0.96 17.02 3.52
C GLN A 103 -2.15 16.44 2.78
N GLN A 104 -2.94 17.34 2.17
CA GLN A 104 -4.02 16.96 1.28
C GLN A 104 -3.49 16.18 0.07
N ILE A 105 -4.17 15.09 -0.31
CA ILE A 105 -3.93 14.44 -1.59
C ILE A 105 -4.49 15.34 -2.71
N PRO A 106 -3.68 15.77 -3.70
CA PRO A 106 -4.18 16.61 -4.80
C PRO A 106 -5.22 15.84 -5.63
N GLU A 107 -6.16 16.56 -6.24
CA GLU A 107 -7.15 15.94 -7.15
C GLU A 107 -6.44 15.35 -8.39
N ASP A 108 -5.41 16.05 -8.88
CA ASP A 108 -4.53 15.57 -9.93
C ASP A 108 -3.28 14.95 -9.31
N ILE A 109 -3.27 13.62 -9.20
CA ILE A 109 -2.13 12.89 -8.64
C ILE A 109 -0.98 12.88 -9.67
N PRO A 110 0.22 13.35 -9.30
CA PRO A 110 1.35 13.33 -10.22
C PRO A 110 1.77 11.89 -10.53
N ILE A 111 2.20 11.66 -11.77
CA ILE A 111 2.85 10.40 -12.16
C ILE A 111 4.12 10.24 -11.33
N GLY A 112 4.31 9.05 -10.76
CA GLY A 112 5.47 8.75 -9.91
C GLY A 112 5.64 7.25 -9.69
N LEU A 113 6.38 6.89 -8.65
CA LEU A 113 6.85 5.52 -8.40
C LEU A 113 5.75 4.44 -8.53
N LEU A 114 4.55 4.69 -8.01
CA LEU A 114 3.46 3.72 -8.07
C LEU A 114 2.89 3.62 -9.48
N GLU A 115 2.56 4.76 -10.11
CA GLU A 115 2.02 4.82 -11.47
C GLU A 115 3.00 4.24 -12.51
N ASP A 116 4.30 4.50 -12.37
CA ASP A 116 5.34 4.01 -13.28
C ASP A 116 5.52 2.48 -13.21
N ASN A 117 5.24 1.89 -12.05
CA ASN A 117 5.41 0.45 -11.83
C ASN A 117 4.08 -0.31 -11.97
N ALA A 118 2.92 0.32 -11.78
CA ALA A 118 1.62 -0.34 -11.88
C ALA A 118 1.42 -1.19 -13.17
N PRO A 119 1.82 -0.75 -14.37
CA PRO A 119 1.74 -1.58 -15.58
C PRO A 119 2.55 -2.87 -15.52
N LYS A 120 3.73 -2.84 -14.88
CA LYS A 120 4.64 -4.00 -14.82
C LYS A 120 4.11 -5.09 -13.90
N PHE A 121 3.34 -4.69 -12.89
CA PHE A 121 2.79 -5.59 -11.87
C PHE A 121 1.29 -5.85 -12.07
N ASN A 122 0.67 -5.24 -13.07
CA ASN A 122 -0.79 -5.17 -13.23
C ASN A 122 -1.49 -4.71 -11.94
N ALA A 123 -0.91 -3.74 -11.24
CA ALA A 123 -1.32 -3.38 -9.89
C ALA A 123 -2.54 -2.46 -9.87
N LEU A 124 -3.37 -2.62 -8.83
CA LEU A 124 -4.32 -1.58 -8.41
C LEU A 124 -3.54 -0.51 -7.65
N VAL A 125 -3.69 0.76 -7.98
CA VAL A 125 -3.08 1.84 -7.20
C VAL A 125 -4.13 2.49 -6.33
N VAL A 126 -3.86 2.60 -5.04
CA VAL A 126 -4.76 3.18 -4.04
C VAL A 126 -4.00 4.23 -3.25
N TYR A 127 -4.55 5.44 -3.18
CA TYR A 127 -4.03 6.53 -2.35
C TYR A 127 -5.02 6.77 -1.22
N ILE A 128 -4.58 6.65 0.03
CA ILE A 128 -5.46 6.81 1.19
C ILE A 128 -5.06 8.09 1.93
N GLU A 129 -6.00 9.02 2.06
CA GLU A 129 -5.73 10.29 2.72
C GLU A 129 -5.61 10.09 4.23
N HIS A 130 -4.61 10.75 4.83
CA HIS A 130 -4.39 10.69 6.26
C HIS A 130 -5.51 11.44 6.99
N ARG A 131 -5.98 10.89 8.13
CA ARG A 131 -6.91 11.60 9.02
C ARG A 131 -6.38 12.99 9.38
N TYR A 132 -7.25 13.98 9.51
CA TYR A 132 -6.93 15.40 9.75
C TYR A 132 -6.33 16.18 8.57
N TYR A 133 -6.13 15.58 7.40
CA TYR A 133 -5.63 16.29 6.24
C TYR A 133 -6.63 16.30 5.09
N GLY A 134 -6.56 17.36 4.28
CA GLY A 134 -7.41 17.51 3.09
C GLY A 134 -8.89 17.45 3.40
N LYS A 135 -9.57 16.45 2.83
CA LYS A 135 -11.01 16.23 2.99
C LYS A 135 -11.34 15.21 4.08
N SER A 136 -10.33 14.69 4.78
CA SER A 136 -10.45 13.59 5.73
C SER A 136 -10.33 14.07 7.17
N THR A 137 -11.16 15.04 7.55
CA THR A 137 -11.07 15.75 8.84
C THR A 137 -12.26 15.41 9.74
N PRO A 138 -12.04 14.78 10.92
CA PRO A 138 -13.15 14.37 11.79
C PRO A 138 -13.91 15.53 12.45
N PHE A 139 -13.26 16.68 12.65
CA PHE A 139 -13.80 17.81 13.43
C PHE A 139 -13.73 19.14 12.68
N GLY A 140 -14.11 19.16 11.40
CA GLY A 140 -14.10 20.38 10.59
C GLY A 140 -12.74 20.59 9.93
N SER A 141 -11.93 21.56 10.39
CA SER A 141 -10.58 21.79 9.86
C SER A 141 -9.46 21.20 10.73
N PHE A 142 -8.24 21.12 10.17
CA PHE A 142 -7.04 20.79 10.94
C PHE A 142 -6.82 21.81 12.07
N GLU A 143 -6.92 23.10 11.77
CA GLU A 143 -6.73 24.18 12.76
C GLU A 143 -7.77 24.11 13.89
N GLU A 144 -9.03 23.82 13.57
CA GLU A 144 -10.09 23.64 14.57
C GLU A 144 -9.80 22.44 15.47
N SER A 145 -9.45 21.31 14.86
CA SER A 145 -9.06 20.09 15.54
C SER A 145 -7.86 20.28 16.48
N MET A 146 -6.92 21.13 16.08
CA MET A 146 -5.72 21.41 16.86
C MET A 146 -5.98 22.36 18.03
N LYS A 147 -7.10 23.10 18.10
CA LYS A 147 -7.37 24.01 19.22
C LYS A 147 -7.77 23.29 20.51
N ASN A 148 -8.43 22.13 20.42
CA ASN A 148 -8.94 21.40 21.57
C ASN A 148 -8.12 20.12 21.81
N ALA A 149 -7.69 19.90 23.06
CA ALA A 149 -6.90 18.72 23.42
C ALA A 149 -7.68 17.40 23.22
N THR A 150 -9.01 17.41 23.39
CA THR A 150 -9.83 16.21 23.20
C THR A 150 -9.92 15.83 21.73
N THR A 151 -10.10 16.79 20.82
CA THR A 151 -10.13 16.57 19.37
C THR A 151 -8.74 16.26 18.83
N ARG A 152 -7.69 16.88 19.39
CA ARG A 152 -6.29 16.59 19.04
C ARG A 152 -5.86 15.17 19.44
N GLY A 153 -6.46 14.60 20.49
CA GLY A 153 -6.11 13.28 21.00
C GLY A 153 -6.18 12.14 19.96
N TYR A 154 -7.08 12.25 18.98
CA TYR A 154 -7.20 11.24 17.92
C TYR A 154 -6.25 11.45 16.74
N PHE A 155 -5.42 12.51 16.77
CA PHE A 155 -4.37 12.77 15.78
C PHE A 155 -3.07 12.08 16.19
N ASN A 156 -2.97 10.78 15.89
CA ASN A 156 -1.78 9.97 16.15
C ASN A 156 -1.61 8.85 15.09
N SER A 157 -0.40 8.31 15.00
CA SER A 157 -0.04 7.30 14.00
C SER A 157 -0.79 5.97 14.18
N ALA A 158 -1.03 5.53 15.41
CA ALA A 158 -1.74 4.28 15.67
C ALA A 158 -3.15 4.31 15.06
N GLN A 159 -3.86 5.43 15.26
CA GLN A 159 -5.17 5.63 14.68
C GLN A 159 -5.12 5.72 13.15
N ALA A 160 -4.12 6.42 12.58
CA ALA A 160 -3.98 6.51 11.13
C ALA A 160 -3.67 5.15 10.47
N ILE A 161 -2.85 4.31 11.11
CA ILE A 161 -2.55 2.96 10.61
C ILE A 161 -3.79 2.06 10.65
N ALA A 162 -4.58 2.15 11.73
CA ALA A 162 -5.85 1.43 11.82
C ALA A 162 -6.82 1.89 10.71
N ASP A 163 -6.86 3.20 10.42
CA ASP A 163 -7.67 3.71 9.32
C ASP A 163 -7.29 3.10 7.97
N TYR A 164 -5.99 3.10 7.66
CA TYR A 164 -5.49 2.54 6.42
C TYR A 164 -5.82 1.06 6.30
N ALA A 165 -5.72 0.30 7.39
CA ALA A 165 -6.09 -1.10 7.42
C ALA A 165 -7.58 -1.30 7.09
N ASP A 166 -8.47 -0.53 7.72
CA ASP A 166 -9.92 -0.62 7.47
C ASP A 166 -10.28 -0.28 6.02
N VAL A 167 -9.69 0.78 5.46
CA VAL A 167 -9.90 1.15 4.05
C VAL A 167 -9.40 0.03 3.12
N LEU A 168 -8.22 -0.54 3.38
CA LEU A 168 -7.69 -1.62 2.56
C LEU A 168 -8.53 -2.89 2.64
N LEU A 169 -9.01 -3.26 3.84
CA LEU A 169 -9.92 -4.38 4.03
C LEU A 169 -11.24 -4.17 3.29
N HIS A 170 -11.81 -2.95 3.39
CA HIS A 170 -13.01 -2.58 2.65
C HIS A 170 -12.82 -2.70 1.13
N ILE A 171 -11.69 -2.23 0.60
CA ILE A 171 -11.36 -2.36 -0.83
C ILE A 171 -11.24 -3.83 -1.23
N LYS A 172 -10.52 -4.65 -0.46
CA LYS A 172 -10.40 -6.09 -0.75
C LYS A 172 -11.76 -6.78 -0.79
N GLN A 173 -12.65 -6.43 0.14
CA GLN A 173 -14.01 -6.97 0.19
C GLN A 173 -14.82 -6.55 -1.04
N ASN A 174 -14.91 -5.25 -1.31
CA ASN A 174 -15.70 -4.71 -2.41
C ASN A 174 -15.24 -5.20 -3.79
N LEU A 175 -13.93 -5.38 -3.97
CA LEU A 175 -13.34 -5.80 -5.23
C LEU A 175 -13.17 -7.32 -5.36
N SER A 176 -13.62 -8.09 -4.36
CA SER A 176 -13.39 -9.54 -4.27
C SER A 176 -11.90 -9.93 -4.38
N ALA A 177 -11.02 -9.07 -3.87
CA ALA A 177 -9.57 -9.14 -4.00
C ALA A 177 -8.90 -9.67 -2.73
N GLN A 178 -9.53 -10.61 -2.00
CA GLN A 178 -9.07 -11.12 -0.71
C GLN A 178 -7.65 -11.73 -0.78
N HIS A 179 -7.30 -12.32 -1.92
CA HIS A 179 -6.01 -12.95 -2.17
C HIS A 179 -4.98 -12.03 -2.82
N SER A 180 -5.36 -10.80 -3.21
CA SER A 180 -4.41 -9.82 -3.71
C SER A 180 -3.42 -9.42 -2.62
N PRO A 181 -2.10 -9.49 -2.87
CA PRO A 181 -1.11 -8.98 -1.94
C PRO A 181 -1.18 -7.45 -1.91
N ILE A 182 -0.94 -6.87 -0.74
CA ILE A 182 -0.85 -5.41 -0.59
C ILE A 182 0.62 -5.06 -0.36
N ILE A 183 1.11 -4.08 -1.13
CA ILE A 183 2.43 -3.47 -0.96
C ILE A 183 2.19 -2.00 -0.62
N ILE A 184 2.65 -1.61 0.57
CA ILE A 184 2.47 -0.25 1.07
C ILE A 184 3.67 0.62 0.68
N PHE A 185 3.36 1.85 0.31
CA PHE A 185 4.29 2.92 -0.01
C PHE A 185 3.99 4.12 0.89
N GLY A 186 5.04 4.74 1.42
CA GLY A 186 4.95 5.94 2.23
C GLY A 186 6.31 6.64 2.28
N GLY A 187 6.29 7.96 2.45
CA GLY A 187 7.50 8.78 2.61
C GLY A 187 7.41 9.64 3.86
N SER A 188 8.56 9.92 4.49
CA SER A 188 8.66 10.69 5.75
C SER A 188 7.83 10.05 6.87
N TYR A 189 6.62 10.53 7.18
CA TYR A 189 5.74 10.01 8.24
C TYR A 189 4.76 8.95 7.77
N GLY A 190 4.37 8.95 6.48
CA GLY A 190 3.61 7.86 5.87
C GLY A 190 4.35 6.52 5.91
N GLY A 191 5.64 6.53 6.27
CA GLY A 191 6.43 5.36 6.69
C GLY A 191 7.25 5.54 7.99
N SER A 192 7.21 6.72 8.64
CA SER A 192 7.89 7.21 9.87
C SER A 192 9.19 6.51 10.35
N LYS A 193 10.34 7.14 10.62
CA LYS A 193 10.94 8.46 10.39
C LYS A 193 12.43 8.13 10.30
N ASP A 194 13.03 8.30 9.15
CA ASP A 194 14.44 8.66 8.99
C ASP A 194 14.67 8.98 7.53
N LEU A 195 15.59 9.90 7.30
CA LEU A 195 15.91 10.49 6.02
C LEU A 195 16.55 9.43 5.10
N ASN A 196 15.75 8.53 4.51
CA ASN A 196 16.01 7.74 3.32
C ASN A 196 14.73 6.97 2.96
N ILE A 197 14.33 7.03 1.68
CA ILE A 197 13.14 6.37 1.13
C ILE A 197 13.24 4.86 1.35
N CYS A 198 12.32 4.27 2.12
CA CYS A 198 11.63 2.98 1.88
C CYS A 198 11.07 2.41 3.20
N TYR A 199 9.75 2.16 3.26
CA TYR A 199 9.20 1.14 4.15
C TYR A 199 8.25 0.25 3.35
N TYR A 200 8.64 -1.03 3.20
CA TYR A 200 7.83 -2.11 2.65
C TYR A 200 6.97 -2.66 3.79
N VAL A 201 5.65 -2.51 3.72
CA VAL A 201 4.74 -3.34 4.52
C VAL A 201 4.02 -4.26 3.54
N SER A 202 4.41 -5.55 3.56
CA SER A 202 3.73 -6.60 2.82
C SER A 202 2.72 -7.28 3.73
N PHE A 203 1.43 -7.18 3.39
CA PHE A 203 0.41 -8.01 4.02
C PHE A 203 0.32 -9.34 3.27
N PHE A 204 0.97 -10.39 3.79
CA PHE A 204 0.63 -11.75 3.44
C PHE A 204 -0.52 -12.22 4.34
N CYS A 205 -1.60 -12.69 3.69
CA CYS A 205 -2.75 -13.27 4.39
C CYS A 205 -2.23 -14.31 5.40
N SER A 206 -2.50 -14.07 6.69
CA SER A 206 -2.17 -14.82 7.91
C SER A 206 -0.96 -14.42 8.78
N LYS A 207 -0.04 -13.53 8.36
CA LYS A 207 1.03 -13.00 9.25
C LYS A 207 1.46 -11.57 8.86
N ILE A 208 1.63 -10.71 9.88
CA ILE A 208 2.30 -9.42 9.73
C ILE A 208 3.80 -9.67 9.75
N GLU A 209 4.47 -9.48 8.63
CA GLU A 209 5.94 -9.46 8.57
C GLU A 209 6.39 -8.10 8.02
N ILE A 210 7.11 -7.35 8.86
CA ILE A 210 7.70 -6.05 8.53
C ILE A 210 9.11 -6.34 8.04
N TYR A 211 9.39 -6.06 6.76
CA TYR A 211 10.74 -6.18 6.20
C TYR A 211 11.28 -4.80 5.85
N THR A 212 12.38 -4.42 6.51
CA THR A 212 13.17 -3.24 6.15
C THR A 212 14.17 -3.64 5.07
N CYS A 213 14.02 -3.11 3.85
CA CYS A 213 15.00 -3.31 2.79
C CYS A 213 15.69 -1.98 2.49
N GLN A 214 16.97 -1.88 2.86
CA GLN A 214 17.80 -0.72 2.56
C GLN A 214 18.29 -0.85 1.12
N LEU A 215 17.65 -0.14 0.18
CA LEU A 215 18.21 0.01 -1.16
C LEU A 215 19.45 0.89 -1.04
N GLY A 216 20.63 0.24 -1.04
CA GLY A 216 21.91 0.92 -1.13
C GLY A 216 22.00 1.69 -2.44
N LEU A 217 21.70 2.98 -2.37
CA LEU A 217 22.07 3.94 -3.40
C LEU A 217 23.61 4.01 -3.39
N LYS A 218 24.25 3.46 -4.42
CA LYS A 218 25.65 3.76 -4.75
C LYS A 218 25.71 5.02 -5.60
#